data_AF-A0A662MLB3-F1
#
_entry.id   AF-A0A662MLB3-F1
#
_cell.length_a   1.000
_cell.length_b   1.000
_cell.length_c   1.000
_cell.angle_alpha   90.00
_cell.angle_beta   90.00
_cell.angle_gamma   90.00
#
_symmetry.space_group_name_H-M   'P 1'
#
loop_
_entity.id
_entity.type
_entity.pdbx_description
1 polymer ?
#
loop_
_entity_poly.entity_id
_entity_poly.type
_entity_poly.pdbx_seq_one_letter_code
_entity_poly.pdbx_strand_id
1 'polypeptide(L)'
;GAQNKVIRPFGKHDIALHIDDGCMGGGESIKHTETLSEDEFNDLFDKKYNTNEGFTQSRKKIFHYCIFADNIWTGRSGKSYSSNKFVVADGHSVVNPIIGSHVKGQAGSFMHELGHSLGLFEGSESKGPGYFPGIDNDKSDDWTWPWNTDHPYHKYKNYKSCMNYRYQTEIIDYSDGNHGSGDHDDWSDIMITIKNIRS
;
A
#
# COMPACT_ATOMS: atom_id res chain seq x y z
N GLY A 1 -11.11 -0.03 -14.55
CA GLY A 1 -10.27 -1.10 -13.96
C GLY A 1 -9.87 -0.76 -12.54
N ALA A 2 -9.11 -1.64 -11.89
CA ALA A 2 -8.57 -1.44 -10.53
C ALA A 2 -7.83 -0.10 -10.37
N GLN A 3 -7.04 0.30 -11.38
CA GLN A 3 -6.31 1.58 -11.42
C GLN A 3 -7.20 2.80 -11.12
N ASN A 4 -8.36 2.94 -11.77
CA ASN A 4 -9.27 4.07 -11.53
C ASN A 4 -9.81 4.10 -10.09
N LYS A 5 -9.87 2.96 -9.40
CA LYS A 5 -10.30 2.91 -8.00
C LYS A 5 -9.24 3.48 -7.07
N VAL A 6 -7.96 3.33 -7.41
CA VAL A 6 -6.83 3.89 -6.64
C VAL A 6 -6.58 5.35 -7.01
N ILE A 7 -6.65 5.71 -8.29
CA ILE A 7 -6.40 7.10 -8.75
C ILE A 7 -7.46 8.08 -8.22
N ARG A 8 -8.73 7.64 -8.15
CA ARG A 8 -9.85 8.50 -7.76
C ARG A 8 -9.70 9.11 -6.36
N PRO A 9 -9.36 8.35 -5.29
CA PRO A 9 -9.01 8.88 -3.98
C PRO A 9 -8.04 10.05 -4.02
N PHE A 10 -6.86 9.87 -4.63
CA PHE A 10 -5.87 10.95 -4.78
C PHE A 10 -6.46 12.19 -5.48
N GLY A 11 -7.27 11.97 -6.54
CA GLY A 11 -7.92 13.05 -7.25
C GLY A 11 -8.95 13.84 -6.43
N LYS A 12 -9.53 13.27 -5.36
CA LYS A 12 -10.40 14.03 -4.43
C LYS A 12 -9.61 15.01 -3.55
N HIS A 13 -8.31 14.76 -3.39
CA HIS A 13 -7.37 15.58 -2.63
C HIS A 13 -6.46 16.41 -3.54
N ASP A 14 -6.90 16.67 -4.78
CA ASP A 14 -6.16 17.42 -5.80
C ASP A 14 -4.75 16.86 -6.14
N ILE A 15 -4.56 15.56 -5.93
CA ILE A 15 -3.30 14.85 -6.22
C ILE A 15 -3.47 13.98 -7.46
N ALA A 16 -2.57 14.17 -8.44
CA ALA A 16 -2.55 13.35 -9.65
C ALA A 16 -1.66 12.11 -9.45
N LEU A 17 -2.28 10.95 -9.22
CA LEU A 17 -1.58 9.66 -9.23
C LEU A 17 -1.46 9.13 -10.67
N HIS A 18 -0.24 8.83 -11.09
CA HIS A 18 0.06 8.16 -12.35
C HIS A 18 0.55 6.74 -12.06
N ILE A 19 -0.09 5.74 -12.67
CA ILE A 19 0.34 4.34 -12.63
C ILE A 19 0.88 4.01 -14.02
N ASP A 20 2.17 3.72 -14.12
CA ASP A 20 2.82 3.35 -15.37
C ASP A 20 2.99 1.83 -15.44
N ASP A 21 2.13 1.20 -16.23
CA ASP A 21 2.07 -0.24 -16.48
C ASP A 21 2.72 -0.64 -17.82
N GLY A 22 3.39 0.29 -18.51
CA GLY A 22 3.83 0.10 -19.89
C GLY A 22 3.63 1.35 -20.73
N CYS A 23 2.54 2.08 -20.47
CA CYS A 23 2.05 3.13 -21.35
C CYS A 23 2.86 4.43 -21.30
N MET A 24 3.68 4.65 -20.26
CA MET A 24 4.52 5.86 -20.13
C MET A 24 6.03 5.53 -20.21
N GLY A 25 6.37 4.37 -20.78
CA GLY A 25 7.76 3.95 -21.03
C GLY A 25 8.46 3.28 -19.83
N GLY A 26 7.75 3.04 -18.73
CA GLY A 26 8.10 2.04 -17.72
C GLY A 26 7.26 0.77 -17.90
N GLY A 27 7.20 -0.09 -16.89
CA GLY A 27 6.32 -1.27 -16.85
C GLY A 27 6.75 -2.43 -17.77
N GLU A 28 6.75 -3.64 -17.23
CA GLU A 28 7.04 -4.86 -17.99
C GLU A 28 6.47 -6.08 -17.29
N SER A 29 6.38 -7.20 -18.01
CA SER A 29 6.12 -8.50 -17.40
C SER A 29 7.44 -9.16 -17.00
N ILE A 30 7.48 -9.72 -15.79
CA ILE A 30 8.55 -10.59 -15.33
C ILE A 30 8.18 -12.05 -15.55
N LYS A 31 9.16 -12.96 -15.46
CA LYS A 31 8.89 -14.40 -15.52
C LYS A 31 8.01 -14.80 -14.34
N HIS A 32 6.92 -15.49 -14.63
CA HIS A 32 6.01 -16.00 -13.59
C HIS A 32 6.67 -17.09 -12.74
N THR A 33 6.46 -16.99 -11.43
CA THR A 33 6.73 -18.02 -10.42
C THR A 33 5.51 -18.10 -9.49
N GLU A 34 5.23 -19.28 -8.93
CA GLU A 34 4.07 -19.45 -8.02
C GLU A 34 4.22 -18.60 -6.76
N THR A 35 5.43 -18.53 -6.22
CA THR A 35 5.80 -17.64 -5.11
C THR A 35 7.03 -16.86 -5.51
N LEU A 36 6.95 -15.53 -5.43
CA LEU A 36 8.11 -14.66 -5.51
C LEU A 36 8.82 -14.65 -4.15
N SER A 37 10.10 -15.00 -4.12
CA SER A 37 10.92 -14.90 -2.90
C SER A 37 11.38 -13.45 -2.62
N GLU A 38 11.81 -13.19 -1.38
CA GLU A 38 12.36 -11.88 -0.99
C GLU A 38 13.64 -11.55 -1.80
N ASP A 39 14.51 -12.53 -1.98
CA ASP A 39 15.75 -12.39 -2.73
C ASP A 39 15.47 -12.08 -4.20
N GLU A 40 14.55 -12.81 -4.85
CA GLU A 40 14.14 -12.52 -6.23
C GLU A 40 13.51 -11.12 -6.38
N PHE A 41 12.67 -10.70 -5.42
CA PHE A 41 12.11 -9.35 -5.42
C PHE A 41 13.20 -8.27 -5.34
N ASN A 42 14.17 -8.45 -4.45
CA ASN A 42 15.28 -7.51 -4.27
C ASN A 42 16.22 -7.51 -5.49
N ASP A 43 16.56 -8.67 -6.03
CA ASP A 43 17.39 -8.81 -7.23
C ASP A 43 16.72 -8.15 -8.45
N LEU A 44 15.41 -8.35 -8.63
CA LEU A 44 14.65 -7.69 -9.70
C LEU A 44 14.64 -6.18 -9.51
N PHE A 45 14.38 -5.70 -8.29
CA PHE A 45 14.43 -4.27 -7.99
C PHE A 45 15.82 -3.70 -8.26
N ASP A 46 16.90 -4.31 -7.76
CA ASP A 46 18.25 -3.80 -7.92
C ASP A 46 18.69 -3.83 -9.38
N LYS A 47 18.37 -4.91 -10.11
CA LYS A 47 18.61 -4.98 -11.54
C LYS A 47 17.89 -3.83 -12.26
N LYS A 48 16.58 -3.65 -12.07
CA LYS A 48 15.81 -2.66 -12.83
C LYS A 48 16.12 -1.22 -12.40
N TYR A 49 16.18 -0.98 -11.09
CA TYR A 49 16.41 0.33 -10.50
C TYR A 49 17.86 0.79 -10.65
N ASN A 50 18.87 -0.06 -10.47
CA ASN A 50 20.26 0.38 -10.51
C ASN A 50 20.89 0.35 -11.91
N THR A 51 20.42 -0.50 -12.83
CA THR A 51 21.02 -0.62 -14.18
C THR A 51 20.36 0.27 -15.25
N ASN A 52 19.32 1.03 -14.89
CA ASN A 52 18.45 1.79 -15.82
C ASN A 52 17.67 0.91 -16.82
N GLU A 53 17.61 -0.40 -16.61
CA GLU A 53 16.77 -1.30 -17.38
C GLU A 53 15.31 -1.15 -16.90
N GLY A 54 14.45 -0.51 -17.69
CA GLY A 54 13.03 -0.31 -17.35
C GLY A 54 12.74 0.77 -16.28
N PHE A 55 13.76 1.23 -15.53
CA PHE A 55 13.62 2.32 -14.56
C PHE A 55 14.76 3.33 -14.68
N THR A 56 14.60 4.29 -15.57
CA THR A 56 15.63 5.30 -15.87
C THR A 56 15.92 6.23 -14.69
N GLN A 57 17.10 6.84 -14.67
CA GLN A 57 17.52 7.78 -13.63
C GLN A 57 16.53 8.93 -13.40
N SER A 58 15.82 9.39 -14.44
CA SER A 58 14.82 10.46 -14.32
C SER A 58 13.56 10.03 -13.55
N ARG A 59 13.27 8.74 -13.48
CA ARG A 59 12.12 8.16 -12.76
C ARG A 59 12.42 7.93 -11.28
N LYS A 60 13.69 7.86 -10.91
CA LYS A 60 14.15 7.70 -9.52
C LYS A 60 13.66 8.86 -8.67
N LYS A 61 13.15 8.52 -7.47
CA LYS A 61 12.56 9.47 -6.51
C LYS A 61 11.30 10.19 -7.02
N ILE A 62 10.70 9.72 -8.12
CA ILE A 62 9.40 10.18 -8.63
C ILE A 62 8.42 9.01 -8.61
N PHE A 63 8.84 7.86 -9.15
CA PHE A 63 8.04 6.64 -9.16
C PHE A 63 8.43 5.72 -8.00
N HIS A 64 7.43 4.98 -7.52
CA HIS A 64 7.59 3.85 -6.61
C HIS A 64 7.48 2.57 -7.45
N TYR A 65 8.44 1.66 -7.31
CA TYR A 65 8.52 0.40 -8.01
C TYR A 65 7.59 -0.63 -7.35
N CYS A 66 6.67 -1.20 -8.13
CA CYS A 66 5.73 -2.21 -7.66
C CYS A 66 5.83 -3.46 -8.50
N ILE A 67 5.83 -4.63 -7.86
CA ILE A 67 5.61 -5.92 -8.53
C ILE A 67 4.26 -6.48 -8.09
N PHE A 68 3.46 -6.92 -9.05
CA PHE A 68 2.35 -7.84 -8.80
C PHE A 68 2.87 -9.27 -8.99
N ALA A 69 2.76 -10.10 -7.95
CA ALA A 69 3.15 -11.50 -7.95
C ALA A 69 1.93 -12.38 -7.69
N ASP A 70 1.96 -13.67 -8.04
CA ASP A 70 0.91 -14.61 -7.63
C ASP A 70 0.91 -14.74 -6.10
N ASN A 71 1.95 -15.35 -5.51
CA ASN A 71 2.18 -15.33 -4.07
C ASN A 71 3.51 -14.65 -3.72
N ILE A 72 3.64 -14.22 -2.47
CA ILE A 72 4.88 -13.69 -1.90
C ILE A 72 5.27 -14.48 -0.65
N TRP A 73 6.56 -14.50 -0.35
CA TRP A 73 7.17 -15.24 0.76
C TRP A 73 6.58 -14.96 2.14
N THR A 74 5.87 -13.84 2.33
CA THR A 74 5.25 -13.48 3.62
C THR A 74 3.92 -14.19 3.86
N GLY A 75 3.29 -14.73 2.81
CA GLY A 75 1.91 -15.22 2.85
C GLY A 75 0.86 -14.11 3.07
N ARG A 76 1.26 -12.83 2.97
CA ARG A 76 0.39 -11.65 3.12
C ARG A 76 -0.04 -11.08 1.77
N SER A 77 -0.89 -10.06 1.83
CA SER A 77 -1.42 -9.33 0.68
C SER A 77 -0.42 -8.42 -0.02
N GLY A 78 0.62 -8.00 0.69
CA GLY A 78 1.70 -7.20 0.17
C GLY A 78 2.83 -7.06 1.17
N LYS A 79 3.87 -6.35 0.75
CA LYS A 79 4.94 -5.85 1.63
C LYS A 79 5.58 -4.62 1.03
N SER A 80 5.71 -3.58 1.84
CA SER A 80 6.42 -2.36 1.53
C SER A 80 7.76 -2.29 2.26
N TYR A 81 8.75 -1.66 1.63
CA TYR A 81 10.05 -1.37 2.23
C TYR A 81 10.20 0.11 2.57
N SER A 82 9.08 0.77 2.93
CA SER A 82 9.02 2.13 3.50
C SER A 82 9.70 3.22 2.65
N SER A 83 9.86 2.96 1.36
CA SER A 83 10.69 3.77 0.47
C SER A 83 10.04 3.83 -0.92
N ASN A 84 10.76 3.44 -1.95
CA ASN A 84 10.34 3.51 -3.34
C ASN A 84 10.08 2.13 -3.93
N LYS A 85 9.85 1.11 -3.10
CA LYS A 85 9.51 -0.23 -3.57
C LYS A 85 8.54 -0.97 -2.66
N PHE A 86 7.64 -1.71 -3.29
CA PHE A 86 6.72 -2.62 -2.63
C PHE A 86 6.28 -3.74 -3.57
N VAL A 87 5.63 -4.76 -3.02
CA VAL A 87 5.08 -5.90 -3.75
C VAL A 87 3.64 -6.14 -3.31
N VAL A 88 2.79 -6.53 -4.26
CA VAL A 88 1.40 -6.92 -4.03
C VAL A 88 1.23 -8.37 -4.49
N ALA A 89 0.64 -9.21 -3.65
CA ALA A 89 0.25 -10.56 -4.02
C ALA A 89 -1.17 -10.55 -4.60
N ASP A 90 -1.33 -11.19 -5.76
CA ASP A 90 -2.55 -11.28 -6.55
C ASP A 90 -3.25 -12.65 -6.47
N GLY A 91 -2.58 -13.60 -5.81
CA GLY A 91 -3.00 -14.98 -5.64
C GLY A 91 -4.18 -15.15 -4.68
N HIS A 92 -4.80 -16.33 -4.76
CA HIS A 92 -6.10 -16.68 -4.16
C HIS A 92 -6.28 -16.37 -2.66
N SER A 93 -5.20 -16.26 -1.88
CA SER A 93 -5.25 -16.10 -0.42
C SER A 93 -5.48 -14.65 0.05
N VAL A 94 -5.23 -13.67 -0.82
CA VAL A 94 -5.28 -12.23 -0.52
C VAL A 94 -6.63 -11.61 -0.90
N VAL A 95 -7.30 -12.26 -1.83
CA VAL A 95 -8.51 -11.81 -2.46
C VAL A 95 -9.68 -12.57 -1.86
N ASN A 96 -10.47 -11.86 -1.08
CA ASN A 96 -11.75 -12.34 -0.58
C ASN A 96 -12.48 -13.09 -1.74
N PRO A 97 -12.88 -14.36 -1.55
CA PRO A 97 -13.37 -15.21 -2.64
C PRO A 97 -14.75 -14.82 -3.17
N ILE A 98 -15.35 -13.73 -2.70
CA ILE A 98 -16.60 -13.21 -3.25
C ILE A 98 -16.34 -12.61 -4.64
N ILE A 99 -17.07 -13.08 -5.65
CA ILE A 99 -16.96 -12.60 -7.04
C ILE A 99 -17.16 -11.07 -7.06
N GLY A 100 -16.10 -10.33 -7.41
CA GLY A 100 -16.06 -8.85 -7.37
C GLY A 100 -15.14 -8.24 -6.31
N SER A 101 -14.70 -9.00 -5.30
CA SER A 101 -13.70 -8.53 -4.33
C SER A 101 -12.25 -8.74 -4.75
N HIS A 102 -11.98 -9.43 -5.87
CA HIS A 102 -10.61 -9.57 -6.40
C HIS A 102 -10.00 -8.19 -6.72
N VAL A 103 -10.66 -7.44 -7.61
CA VAL A 103 -10.27 -6.08 -8.00
C VAL A 103 -10.22 -5.12 -6.81
N LYS A 104 -11.10 -5.31 -5.83
CA LYS A 104 -11.19 -4.45 -4.65
C LYS A 104 -10.08 -4.73 -3.65
N GLY A 105 -9.83 -6.01 -3.37
CA GLY A 105 -8.75 -6.48 -2.51
C GLY A 105 -7.40 -6.09 -3.09
N GLN A 106 -7.16 -6.38 -4.36
CA GLN A 106 -5.93 -5.99 -5.06
C GLN A 106 -5.69 -4.46 -4.99
N ALA A 107 -6.72 -3.65 -5.29
CA ALA A 107 -6.60 -2.19 -5.23
C ALA A 107 -6.35 -1.67 -3.80
N GLY A 108 -7.00 -2.27 -2.80
CA GLY A 108 -6.82 -1.93 -1.40
C GLY A 108 -5.43 -2.32 -0.86
N SER A 109 -4.94 -3.52 -1.20
CA SER A 109 -3.58 -3.96 -0.89
C SER A 109 -2.53 -3.10 -1.57
N PHE A 110 -2.70 -2.78 -2.85
CA PHE A 110 -1.83 -1.83 -3.54
C PHE A 110 -1.80 -0.47 -2.83
N MET A 111 -2.97 0.07 -2.48
CA MET A 111 -3.05 1.38 -1.82
C MET A 111 -2.45 1.37 -0.41
N HIS A 112 -2.60 0.27 0.32
CA HIS A 112 -1.97 0.04 1.62
C HIS A 112 -0.44 0.04 1.53
N GLU A 113 0.13 -0.77 0.64
CA GLU A 113 1.59 -0.82 0.47
C GLU A 113 2.19 0.48 -0.10
N LEU A 114 1.41 1.17 -0.95
CA LEU A 114 1.74 2.52 -1.40
C LEU A 114 1.74 3.51 -0.23
N GLY A 115 0.81 3.39 0.73
CA GLY A 115 0.75 4.26 1.92
C GLY A 115 2.02 4.17 2.77
N HIS A 116 2.52 2.95 2.99
CA HIS A 116 3.84 2.76 3.61
C HIS A 116 4.98 3.36 2.80
N SER A 117 4.93 3.25 1.48
CA SER A 117 5.91 3.88 0.59
C SER A 117 5.83 5.41 0.62
N LEU A 118 4.68 5.95 1.02
CA LEU A 118 4.42 7.38 1.21
C LEU A 118 4.58 7.84 2.67
N GLY A 119 5.11 7.00 3.58
CA GLY A 119 5.47 7.44 4.94
C GLY A 119 4.46 7.14 6.04
N LEU A 120 3.41 6.36 5.79
CA LEU A 120 2.48 5.90 6.82
C LEU A 120 3.01 4.62 7.48
N PHE A 121 3.13 4.59 8.80
CA PHE A 121 3.73 3.47 9.53
C PHE A 121 2.98 3.15 10.82
N GLU A 122 2.94 1.88 11.19
CA GLU A 122 2.52 1.51 12.54
C GLU A 122 3.48 2.13 13.58
N GLY A 123 2.91 2.78 14.59
CA GLY A 123 3.65 3.19 15.77
C GLY A 123 2.98 4.30 16.56
N SER A 124 3.62 4.66 17.68
CA SER A 124 3.21 5.84 18.45
C SER A 124 3.34 7.10 17.60
N GLU A 125 2.31 7.95 17.62
CA GLU A 125 2.29 9.29 17.00
C GLU A 125 3.47 10.17 17.47
N SER A 126 4.04 9.87 18.63
CA SER A 126 5.27 10.53 19.12
C SER A 126 6.51 10.31 18.23
N LYS A 127 6.47 9.35 17.29
CA LYS A 127 7.57 9.10 16.33
C LYS A 127 7.56 10.09 15.17
N GLY A 128 6.47 10.84 14.96
CA GLY A 128 6.34 11.83 13.90
C GLY A 128 5.05 11.64 13.08
N PRO A 129 4.84 12.52 12.09
CA PRO A 129 3.69 12.42 11.18
C PRO A 129 3.71 11.07 10.45
N GLY A 130 2.52 10.53 10.20
CA GLY A 130 2.31 9.24 9.55
C GLY A 130 2.49 8.03 10.45
N TYR A 131 2.99 8.19 11.70
CA TYR A 131 3.01 7.08 12.66
C TYR A 131 1.70 7.00 13.43
N PHE A 132 0.96 5.91 13.28
CA PHE A 132 -0.29 5.71 13.99
C PHE A 132 -0.48 4.25 14.45
N PRO A 133 -0.91 3.97 15.69
CA PRO A 133 -1.04 2.58 16.17
C PRO A 133 -2.25 1.82 15.56
N GLY A 134 -3.10 2.50 14.80
CA GLY A 134 -4.18 1.87 14.04
C GLY A 134 -3.76 1.37 12.65
N ILE A 135 -2.55 1.69 12.19
CA ILE A 135 -1.96 1.13 10.97
C ILE A 135 -1.55 -0.31 11.26
N ASP A 136 -1.77 -1.22 10.31
CA ASP A 136 -1.39 -2.64 10.38
C ASP A 136 -1.96 -3.41 11.59
N ASN A 137 -3.04 -2.91 12.19
CA ASN A 137 -3.68 -3.47 13.37
C ASN A 137 -4.44 -4.78 13.06
N ASP A 138 -3.72 -5.88 12.94
CA ASP A 138 -4.27 -7.22 12.71
C ASP A 138 -4.96 -7.77 13.99
N LYS A 139 -5.82 -8.77 13.81
CA LYS A 139 -6.39 -9.63 14.87
C LYS A 139 -5.59 -10.90 15.09
N SER A 140 -4.77 -11.29 14.11
CA SER A 140 -4.30 -12.68 13.97
C SER A 140 -3.30 -13.13 15.03
N ASP A 141 -2.73 -12.19 15.79
CA ASP A 141 -1.71 -12.43 16.83
C ASP A 141 -2.20 -12.20 18.27
N ASP A 142 -3.46 -11.79 18.48
CA ASP A 142 -4.02 -11.55 19.82
C ASP A 142 -5.06 -12.62 20.23
N TRP A 143 -4.62 -13.55 21.08
CA TRP A 143 -5.45 -14.60 21.68
C TRP A 143 -6.59 -14.07 22.58
N THR A 144 -6.59 -12.80 22.94
CA THR A 144 -7.65 -12.16 23.75
C THR A 144 -8.84 -11.70 22.89
N TRP A 145 -8.73 -11.79 21.57
CA TRP A 145 -9.82 -11.60 20.63
C TRP A 145 -10.93 -12.68 20.82
N PRO A 146 -12.24 -12.33 20.73
CA PRO A 146 -12.84 -11.00 20.56
C PRO A 146 -13.26 -10.31 21.89
N TRP A 147 -12.77 -10.78 23.04
CA TRP A 147 -13.30 -10.39 24.36
C TRP A 147 -12.66 -9.11 24.92
N ASN A 148 -11.47 -8.76 24.44
CA ASN A 148 -10.76 -7.56 24.83
C ASN A 148 -11.25 -6.35 24.03
N THR A 149 -12.09 -5.50 24.65
CA THR A 149 -12.59 -4.27 24.02
C THR A 149 -11.51 -3.24 23.75
N ASP A 150 -10.37 -3.31 24.43
CA ASP A 150 -9.23 -2.41 24.25
C ASP A 150 -8.27 -2.88 23.15
N HIS A 151 -8.53 -4.03 22.52
CA HIS A 151 -7.75 -4.52 21.39
C HIS A 151 -7.71 -3.46 20.27
N PRO A 152 -6.53 -3.20 19.65
CA PRO A 152 -6.37 -2.26 18.54
C PRO A 152 -7.44 -2.35 17.44
N TYR A 153 -7.89 -3.57 17.11
CA TYR A 153 -8.93 -3.80 16.12
C TYR A 153 -10.30 -3.21 16.48
N HIS A 154 -10.63 -3.11 17.77
CA HIS A 154 -11.83 -2.43 18.28
C HIS A 154 -11.59 -0.95 18.52
N LYS A 155 -10.45 -0.62 19.14
CA LYS A 155 -10.05 0.74 19.49
C LYS A 155 -10.00 1.66 18.27
N TYR A 156 -9.47 1.16 17.15
CA TYR A 156 -9.31 1.92 15.90
C TYR A 156 -10.38 1.55 14.87
N LYS A 157 -11.58 1.10 15.29
CA LYS A 157 -12.67 0.79 14.34
C LYS A 157 -13.13 2.01 13.54
N ASN A 158 -12.96 3.21 14.08
CA ASN A 158 -13.31 4.45 13.40
C ASN A 158 -12.25 4.87 12.39
N TYR A 159 -11.03 4.32 12.46
CA TYR A 159 -9.98 4.57 11.47
C TYR A 159 -10.33 3.93 10.12
N LYS A 160 -11.06 4.68 9.27
CA LYS A 160 -11.60 4.22 7.97
C LYS A 160 -10.57 4.38 6.85
N SER A 161 -9.47 3.66 6.97
CA SER A 161 -8.35 3.69 6.01
C SER A 161 -8.02 2.31 5.48
N CYS A 162 -7.50 2.21 4.25
CA CYS A 162 -6.90 0.97 3.77
C CYS A 162 -5.65 0.57 4.57
N MET A 163 -5.05 1.47 5.36
CA MET A 163 -3.95 1.17 6.28
C MET A 163 -4.37 0.35 7.51
N ASN A 164 -5.67 0.30 7.81
CA ASN A 164 -6.24 -0.53 8.87
C ASN A 164 -6.57 -1.92 8.30
N TYR A 165 -6.01 -3.00 8.84
CA TYR A 165 -6.27 -4.34 8.30
C TYR A 165 -7.74 -4.76 8.37
N ARG A 166 -8.54 -4.12 9.22
CA ARG A 166 -10.00 -4.24 9.19
C ARG A 166 -10.61 -3.89 7.84
N TYR A 167 -10.05 -2.91 7.16
CA TYR A 167 -10.62 -2.30 5.95
C TYR A 167 -9.73 -2.42 4.73
N GLN A 168 -8.52 -3.01 4.82
CA GLN A 168 -7.56 -3.10 3.72
C GLN A 168 -8.19 -3.57 2.39
N THR A 169 -9.08 -4.55 2.42
CA THR A 169 -9.76 -5.07 1.21
C THR A 169 -11.18 -4.50 1.01
N GLU A 170 -11.62 -3.60 1.89
CA GLU A 170 -12.97 -3.02 1.92
C GLU A 170 -13.01 -1.53 1.59
N ILE A 171 -11.94 -0.79 1.84
CA ILE A 171 -11.82 0.64 1.58
C ILE A 171 -10.61 0.84 0.67
N ILE A 172 -10.82 1.59 -0.42
CA ILE A 172 -9.76 2.01 -1.34
C ILE A 172 -9.70 3.53 -1.19
N ASP A 173 -9.23 3.98 -0.04
CA ASP A 173 -9.06 5.38 0.36
C ASP A 173 -8.16 5.41 1.61
N TYR A 174 -7.44 6.51 1.82
CA TYR A 174 -6.84 6.79 3.13
C TYR A 174 -7.83 7.56 3.99
N SER A 175 -7.63 7.58 5.31
CA SER A 175 -8.54 8.33 6.18
C SER A 175 -8.23 9.83 6.16
N ASP A 176 -9.28 10.64 6.31
CA ASP A 176 -9.26 12.10 6.44
C ASP A 176 -9.47 12.56 7.90
N GLY A 177 -9.47 11.63 8.86
CA GLY A 177 -9.62 11.91 10.29
C GLY A 177 -11.03 12.29 10.76
N ASN A 178 -12.05 12.23 9.90
CA ASN A 178 -13.38 12.76 10.18
C ASN A 178 -14.39 11.73 10.76
N HIS A 179 -13.95 10.52 11.12
CA HIS A 179 -14.81 9.44 11.60
C HIS A 179 -14.84 9.29 13.14
N GLY A 180 -14.32 10.29 13.87
CA GLY A 180 -14.40 10.38 15.32
C GLY A 180 -13.17 9.83 16.05
N SER A 181 -13.35 9.44 17.31
CA SER A 181 -12.22 9.04 18.16
C SER A 181 -11.46 7.84 17.59
N GLY A 182 -10.13 7.94 17.56
CA GLY A 182 -9.24 6.90 17.04
C GLY A 182 -9.18 6.85 15.51
N ASP A 183 -9.49 7.94 14.82
CA ASP A 183 -9.36 8.10 13.38
C ASP A 183 -8.20 9.08 13.06
N HIS A 184 -7.17 8.58 12.37
CA HIS A 184 -5.99 9.36 11.99
C HIS A 184 -6.16 9.94 10.59
N ASP A 185 -5.71 11.18 10.37
CA ASP A 185 -5.74 11.83 9.05
C ASP A 185 -4.47 11.47 8.26
N ASP A 186 -4.55 10.35 7.56
CA ASP A 186 -3.49 9.85 6.69
C ASP A 186 -3.21 10.82 5.53
N TRP A 187 -4.25 11.42 4.96
CA TRP A 187 -4.12 12.28 3.78
C TRP A 187 -3.28 13.52 4.06
N SER A 188 -3.36 14.06 5.27
CA SER A 188 -2.50 15.15 5.72
C SER A 188 -1.05 14.74 5.98
N ASP A 189 -0.80 13.45 6.25
CA ASP A 189 0.50 12.93 6.68
C ASP A 189 1.29 12.19 5.59
N ILE A 190 0.67 11.83 4.47
CA ILE A 190 1.40 11.21 3.35
C ILE A 190 2.47 12.15 2.77
N MET A 191 3.67 11.60 2.59
CA MET A 191 4.82 12.28 2.00
C MET A 191 4.73 12.26 0.48
N ILE A 192 4.07 13.25 -0.08
CA ILE A 192 4.11 13.48 -1.53
C ILE A 192 5.37 14.28 -1.82
N THR A 193 6.30 13.72 -2.59
CA THR A 193 7.50 14.45 -3.01
C THR A 193 7.09 15.62 -3.92
N ILE A 194 6.87 16.81 -3.36
CA ILE A 194 6.60 18.04 -4.11
C ILE A 194 7.90 18.47 -4.79
N LYS A 195 8.12 18.01 -6.03
CA LYS A 195 9.00 18.75 -6.94
C LYS A 195 8.22 19.99 -7.39
N ASN A 196 8.40 21.09 -6.67
CA ASN A 196 8.12 22.42 -7.16
C ASN A 196 8.96 22.64 -8.44
N ILE A 197 8.42 22.28 -9.60
CA ILE A 197 8.89 22.82 -10.87
C ILE A 197 8.30 24.22 -10.93
N ARG A 198 8.99 25.17 -10.31
CA ARG A 198 8.79 26.58 -10.66
C ARG A 198 9.29 26.72 -12.10
N SER A 199 8.35 26.94 -13.02
CA SER A 199 8.60 27.50 -14.35
C SER A 199 9.19 28.90 -14.23
#